data_AF-A0A812PM17-F1
#
_entry.id   AF-A0A812PM17-F1
#
_cell.length_a   1.000
_cell.length_b   1.000
_cell.length_c   1.000
_cell.angle_alpha   90.00
_cell.angle_beta   90.00
_cell.angle_gamma   90.00
#
_symmetry.space_group_name_H-M   'P 1'
#
loop_
_entity.id
_entity.type
_entity.pdbx_description
1 polymer ?
#
loop_
_entity_poly.entity_id
_entity_poly.type
_entity_poly.pdbx_seq_one_letter_code
_entity_poly.pdbx_strand_id
1 'polypeptide(L)'
;MGSAYPVKAAFQGVPCTGVVKRWLPDKGYGFVKPDAGGTDIYVHQSALEGVAALSCGDHVSFLRLADVQGQGKFRAAQVSVIRSGNLFQDLPPHPIVPEGPVGETLLLQLAREQESSEMLDFLERYLLRSSLDCPFLVLSEGQLVESVPAPSVQDLQRLKQLVRNCIDTCEEYGAALLVDFEGEMPGHGGEVSIAQVQFTQVLDLKTLSPLRLNPLQRFQCPGFLLDLRCPSGVEIIRQVMGSQKILKILWGAQGDCQCLMYQLRPFYIGVYPMATLDAQVAFDASVLIGMAKMLQTVPSETTGGLPIKEDQINWDASHCENKRALEVPLSRESALYAVDDLHRIEAIVGTKLPPSGSYAAALQHTAQMLLGLRQDPCGLSTLEQDLRWLEKRDGTKKMVKAVQIARHCISVQLRFSLGGRDNSIEAYPEVNLSIQNALARANEVLQTQNVHVPPDLSFNNDHPSPSGSGVSWGTPSDLYNPAEVFQ
;
A
#
# COMPACT_ATOMS: atom_id res chain seq x y z
N MET A 1 -33.35 -60.42 -10.53
CA MET A 1 -34.15 -59.28 -10.03
C MET A 1 -33.19 -58.34 -9.30
N GLY A 2 -32.69 -57.32 -10.00
CA GLY A 2 -31.76 -56.34 -9.44
C GLY A 2 -32.52 -55.21 -8.75
N SER A 3 -32.20 -54.96 -7.49
CA SER A 3 -32.71 -53.83 -6.71
C SER A 3 -31.91 -52.59 -7.07
N ALA A 4 -32.60 -51.57 -7.59
CA ALA A 4 -32.03 -50.31 -8.03
C ALA A 4 -31.56 -49.47 -6.83
N TYR A 5 -30.33 -48.98 -6.92
CA TYR A 5 -29.81 -47.90 -6.07
C TYR A 5 -30.64 -46.62 -6.30
N PRO A 6 -31.01 -45.86 -5.25
CA PRO A 6 -31.67 -44.58 -5.45
C PRO A 6 -30.69 -43.60 -6.10
N VAL A 7 -31.08 -43.06 -7.25
CA VAL A 7 -30.41 -41.95 -7.93
C VAL A 7 -30.43 -40.75 -6.98
N LYS A 8 -29.26 -40.23 -6.60
CA LYS A 8 -29.13 -38.96 -5.87
C LYS A 8 -29.82 -37.87 -6.69
N ALA A 9 -30.84 -37.24 -6.12
CA ALA A 9 -31.49 -36.07 -6.72
C ALA A 9 -30.44 -34.97 -6.96
N ALA A 10 -30.33 -34.50 -8.20
CA ALA A 10 -29.50 -33.38 -8.57
C ALA A 10 -30.12 -32.10 -7.96
N PHE A 11 -29.50 -31.56 -6.91
CA PHE A 11 -29.84 -30.22 -6.44
C PHE A 11 -29.40 -29.21 -7.52
N GLN A 12 -30.36 -28.47 -8.09
CA GLN A 12 -30.10 -27.40 -9.04
C GLN A 12 -29.51 -26.18 -8.32
N GLY A 13 -28.20 -26.23 -8.02
CA GLY A 13 -27.46 -25.04 -7.60
C GLY A 13 -27.09 -24.17 -8.79
N VAL A 14 -27.02 -22.86 -8.59
CA VAL A 14 -26.57 -21.92 -9.62
C VAL A 14 -25.03 -21.91 -9.61
N PRO A 15 -24.35 -22.26 -10.72
CA PRO A 15 -22.90 -22.12 -10.81
C PRO A 15 -22.47 -20.67 -10.58
N CYS A 16 -21.50 -20.47 -9.71
CA CYS A 16 -20.98 -19.17 -9.33
C CYS A 16 -19.46 -19.26 -9.15
N THR A 17 -18.81 -18.10 -9.22
CA THR A 17 -17.41 -17.91 -8.83
C THR A 17 -17.31 -16.82 -7.78
N GLY A 18 -16.22 -16.82 -7.02
CA GLY A 18 -16.00 -15.83 -5.99
C GLY A 18 -14.67 -15.97 -5.30
N VAL A 19 -14.33 -14.95 -4.49
CA VAL A 19 -13.09 -14.91 -3.71
C VAL A 19 -13.39 -15.31 -2.27
N VAL A 20 -12.61 -16.23 -1.72
CA VAL A 20 -12.68 -16.60 -0.31
C VAL A 20 -12.31 -15.38 0.53
N LYS A 21 -13.32 -14.79 1.16
CA LYS A 21 -13.18 -13.58 1.99
C LYS A 21 -12.55 -13.90 3.35
N ARG A 22 -12.85 -15.09 3.88
CA ARG A 22 -12.32 -15.56 5.16
C ARG A 22 -12.45 -17.06 5.26
N TRP A 23 -11.44 -17.73 5.79
CA TRP A 23 -11.46 -19.15 6.13
C TRP A 23 -10.99 -19.34 7.58
N LEU A 24 -11.69 -20.17 8.35
CA LEU A 24 -11.30 -20.56 9.70
C LEU A 24 -10.92 -22.04 9.69
N PRO A 25 -9.62 -22.39 9.53
CA PRO A 25 -9.19 -23.77 9.37
C PRO A 25 -9.57 -24.63 10.58
N ASP A 26 -9.38 -24.12 11.81
CA ASP A 26 -9.72 -24.85 13.04
C ASP A 26 -11.22 -25.15 13.18
N LYS A 27 -12.07 -24.34 12.54
CA LYS A 27 -13.53 -24.53 12.56
C LYS A 27 -14.08 -25.18 11.29
N GLY A 28 -13.23 -25.41 10.27
CA GLY A 28 -13.61 -26.04 9.01
C GLY A 28 -14.65 -25.28 8.19
N TYR A 29 -14.73 -23.95 8.30
CA TYR A 29 -15.67 -23.16 7.48
C TYR A 29 -15.15 -21.75 7.16
N GLY A 30 -15.78 -21.10 6.18
CA GLY A 30 -15.47 -19.75 5.76
C GLY A 30 -16.61 -19.09 4.99
N PHE A 31 -16.28 -18.00 4.30
CA PHE A 31 -17.20 -17.23 3.50
C PHE A 31 -16.56 -16.83 2.17
N VAL A 32 -17.31 -16.94 1.08
CA VAL A 32 -16.92 -16.56 -0.28
C VAL A 32 -17.72 -15.34 -0.69
N LYS A 33 -17.05 -14.29 -1.17
CA LYS A 33 -17.70 -13.15 -1.81
C LYS A 33 -17.90 -13.49 -3.29
N PRO A 34 -19.14 -13.58 -3.80
CA PRO A 34 -19.38 -13.85 -5.22
C PRO A 34 -18.84 -12.75 -6.11
N ASP A 35 -18.34 -13.10 -7.29
CA ASP A 35 -17.85 -12.13 -8.28
C ASP A 35 -18.97 -11.23 -8.81
N ALA A 36 -20.17 -11.78 -8.93
CA ALA A 36 -21.38 -11.04 -9.32
C ALA A 36 -21.93 -10.11 -8.21
N GLY A 37 -21.22 -9.99 -7.08
CA GLY A 37 -21.68 -9.25 -5.91
C GLY A 37 -22.78 -9.96 -5.11
N GLY A 38 -23.33 -9.26 -4.12
CA GLY A 38 -24.35 -9.79 -3.22
C GLY A 38 -23.80 -10.25 -1.86
N THR A 39 -24.60 -11.04 -1.14
CA THR A 39 -24.25 -11.49 0.21
C THR A 39 -23.17 -12.58 0.19
N ASP A 40 -22.33 -12.56 1.22
CA ASP A 40 -21.29 -13.57 1.40
C ASP A 40 -21.92 -14.97 1.49
N ILE A 41 -21.35 -15.92 0.76
CA ILE A 41 -21.81 -17.29 0.67
C ILE A 41 -21.05 -18.13 1.69
N TYR A 42 -21.77 -18.79 2.59
CA TYR A 42 -21.16 -19.68 3.56
C TYR A 42 -20.55 -20.90 2.87
N VAL A 43 -19.32 -21.27 3.23
CA VAL A 43 -18.65 -22.47 2.74
C VAL A 43 -18.16 -23.31 3.92
N HIS A 44 -18.38 -24.62 3.87
CA HIS A 44 -17.92 -25.58 4.87
C HIS A 44 -16.90 -26.54 4.25
N GLN A 45 -15.98 -27.09 5.05
CA GLN A 45 -14.93 -28.01 4.58
C GLN A 45 -15.48 -29.24 3.84
N SER A 46 -16.67 -29.70 4.23
CA SER A 46 -17.34 -30.84 3.57
C SER A 46 -17.83 -30.52 2.15
N ALA A 47 -17.84 -29.25 1.76
CA ALA A 47 -18.20 -28.82 0.41
C ALA A 47 -16.98 -28.63 -0.48
N LEU A 48 -15.74 -28.78 0.05
CA LEU A 48 -14.52 -28.65 -0.73
C LEU A 48 -14.24 -29.91 -1.54
N GLU A 49 -13.78 -29.72 -2.77
CA GLU A 49 -13.35 -30.77 -3.67
C GLU A 49 -11.86 -30.55 -4.01
N GLY A 50 -11.04 -31.58 -3.82
CA GLY A 50 -9.61 -31.56 -4.17
C GLY A 50 -8.68 -30.86 -3.18
N VAL A 51 -9.20 -30.12 -2.20
CA VAL A 51 -8.41 -29.47 -1.13
C VAL A 51 -8.99 -29.72 0.26
N ALA A 52 -8.14 -29.77 1.28
CA ALA A 52 -8.56 -29.97 2.67
C ALA A 52 -9.03 -28.68 3.36
N ALA A 53 -8.61 -27.52 2.87
CA ALA A 53 -8.92 -26.20 3.39
C ALA A 53 -8.81 -25.16 2.27
N LEU A 54 -9.47 -24.02 2.45
CA LEU A 54 -9.32 -22.84 1.60
C LEU A 54 -8.38 -21.82 2.25
N SER A 55 -7.80 -20.94 1.46
CA SER A 55 -7.07 -19.76 1.91
C SER A 55 -7.86 -18.49 1.61
N CYS A 56 -7.71 -17.48 2.47
CA CYS A 56 -8.21 -16.15 2.15
C CYS A 56 -7.59 -15.68 0.82
N GLY A 57 -8.41 -15.20 -0.11
CA GLY A 57 -7.97 -14.80 -1.45
C GLY A 57 -8.04 -15.89 -2.52
N ASP A 58 -8.28 -17.17 -2.16
CA ASP A 58 -8.55 -18.20 -3.17
C ASP A 58 -9.73 -17.80 -4.05
N HIS A 59 -9.58 -17.95 -5.36
CA HIS A 59 -10.70 -17.84 -6.29
C HIS A 59 -11.30 -19.23 -6.51
N VAL A 60 -12.59 -19.36 -6.21
CA VAL A 60 -13.28 -20.64 -6.15
C VAL A 60 -14.48 -20.66 -7.08
N SER A 61 -14.73 -21.81 -7.73
CA SER A 61 -16.00 -22.14 -8.35
C SER A 61 -16.83 -22.92 -7.37
N PHE A 62 -18.12 -22.63 -7.31
CA PHE A 62 -19.05 -23.32 -6.44
C PHE A 62 -20.47 -23.29 -6.99
N LEU A 63 -21.30 -24.22 -6.53
CA LEU A 63 -22.74 -24.14 -6.70
C LEU A 63 -23.35 -23.37 -5.53
N ARG A 64 -24.03 -22.26 -5.83
CA ARG A 64 -24.82 -21.50 -4.86
C ARG A 64 -26.14 -22.22 -4.60
N LEU A 65 -26.36 -22.59 -3.34
CA LEU A 65 -27.57 -23.26 -2.87
C LEU A 65 -28.24 -22.41 -1.77
N ALA A 66 -29.57 -22.45 -1.70
CA ALA A 66 -30.28 -21.94 -0.54
C ALA A 66 -29.89 -22.76 0.70
N ASP A 67 -29.59 -22.07 1.80
CA ASP A 67 -29.31 -22.71 3.07
C ASP A 67 -30.63 -23.07 3.74
N VAL A 68 -30.91 -24.37 3.83
CA VAL A 68 -32.16 -24.89 4.39
C VAL A 68 -32.26 -24.65 5.90
N GLN A 69 -31.13 -24.37 6.58
CA GLN A 69 -31.06 -24.06 8.00
C GLN A 69 -30.92 -22.55 8.28
N GLY A 70 -30.36 -21.80 7.33
CA GLY A 70 -30.15 -20.36 7.44
C GLY A 70 -31.29 -19.59 6.79
N GLN A 71 -32.22 -19.08 7.59
CA GLN A 71 -33.33 -18.18 7.21
C GLN A 71 -33.00 -17.23 6.03
N GLY A 72 -33.23 -17.68 4.78
CA GLY A 72 -32.97 -16.90 3.56
C GLY A 72 -31.50 -16.69 3.16
N LYS A 73 -30.54 -17.44 3.72
CA LYS A 73 -29.10 -17.33 3.40
C LYS A 73 -28.69 -18.34 2.33
N PHE A 74 -27.49 -18.16 1.76
CA PHE A 74 -26.93 -19.05 0.74
C PHE A 74 -25.67 -19.74 1.24
N ARG A 75 -25.46 -20.98 0.76
CA ARG A 75 -24.25 -21.77 1.00
C ARG A 75 -23.63 -22.24 -0.31
N ALA A 76 -22.33 -22.49 -0.29
CA ALA A 76 -21.56 -23.03 -1.38
C ALA A 76 -21.50 -24.58 -1.27
N ALA A 77 -21.63 -25.25 -2.40
CA ALA A 77 -21.40 -26.69 -2.56
C ALA A 77 -20.49 -26.94 -3.76
N GLN A 78 -19.84 -28.10 -3.81
CA GLN A 78 -18.92 -28.47 -4.90
C GLN A 78 -17.87 -27.37 -5.16
N VAL A 79 -17.22 -26.96 -4.07
CA VAL A 79 -16.29 -25.85 -4.08
C VAL A 79 -14.93 -26.37 -4.53
N SER A 80 -14.49 -25.87 -5.66
CA SER A 80 -13.17 -26.16 -6.23
C SER A 80 -12.38 -24.86 -6.32
N VAL A 81 -11.09 -24.93 -5.99
CA VAL A 81 -10.17 -23.81 -6.18
C VAL A 81 -9.85 -23.73 -7.67
N ILE A 82 -10.26 -22.63 -8.32
CA ILE A 82 -9.92 -22.34 -9.72
C ILE A 82 -8.55 -21.66 -9.78
N ARG A 83 -8.24 -20.83 -8.79
CA ARG A 83 -6.95 -20.18 -8.60
C ARG A 83 -6.64 -20.10 -7.12
N SER A 84 -5.51 -20.69 -6.72
CA SER A 84 -5.07 -20.58 -5.33
C SER A 84 -4.65 -19.14 -5.04
N GLY A 85 -4.93 -18.68 -3.82
CA GLY A 85 -4.41 -17.46 -3.22
C GLY A 85 -2.90 -17.52 -2.96
N ASN A 86 -2.24 -18.65 -3.28
CA ASN A 86 -0.80 -18.69 -3.51
C ASN A 86 -0.47 -17.89 -4.77
N LEU A 87 -0.34 -16.57 -4.57
CA LEU A 87 -0.07 -15.52 -5.57
C LEU A 87 0.95 -15.90 -6.65
N PHE A 88 1.90 -16.80 -6.35
CA PHE A 88 3.07 -17.09 -7.17
C PHE A 88 3.20 -18.56 -7.62
N GLN A 89 2.18 -19.41 -7.46
CA GLN A 89 2.28 -20.83 -7.83
C GLN A 89 2.29 -21.09 -9.34
N ASP A 90 1.51 -20.32 -10.10
CA ASP A 90 1.32 -20.50 -11.55
C ASP A 90 2.22 -19.58 -12.41
N LEU A 91 3.15 -18.87 -11.78
CA LEU A 91 4.03 -17.96 -12.50
C LEU A 91 5.15 -18.70 -13.21
N PRO A 92 5.60 -18.19 -14.37
CA PRO A 92 6.77 -18.74 -15.04
C PRO A 92 8.00 -18.65 -14.11
N PRO A 93 8.98 -19.54 -14.27
CA PRO A 93 10.23 -19.45 -13.53
C PRO A 93 10.87 -18.08 -13.72
N HIS A 94 11.28 -17.46 -12.61
CA HIS A 94 11.77 -16.09 -12.55
C HIS A 94 13.06 -15.92 -13.40
N PRO A 95 13.19 -14.86 -14.22
CA PRO A 95 14.43 -14.56 -14.94
C PRO A 95 15.55 -14.04 -14.04
N ILE A 96 15.23 -13.61 -12.81
CA ILE A 96 16.22 -13.07 -11.90
C ILE A 96 16.70 -14.20 -11.00
N VAL A 97 17.90 -14.69 -11.30
CA VAL A 97 18.61 -15.67 -10.49
C VAL A 97 19.24 -14.94 -9.29
N PRO A 98 19.39 -15.57 -8.11
CA PRO A 98 20.13 -14.97 -6.99
C PRO A 98 21.58 -14.58 -7.34
N GLU A 99 22.17 -15.24 -8.34
CA GLU A 99 23.49 -14.92 -8.91
C GLU A 99 23.41 -13.99 -10.15
N GLY A 100 22.24 -13.39 -10.39
CA GLY A 100 21.96 -12.52 -11.53
C GLY A 100 22.55 -11.11 -11.42
N PRO A 101 22.33 -10.27 -12.44
CA PRO A 101 22.79 -8.89 -12.41
C PRO A 101 22.10 -8.09 -11.31
N VAL A 102 22.74 -7.00 -10.90
CA VAL A 102 22.28 -6.04 -9.90
C VAL A 102 22.40 -4.62 -10.46
N GLY A 103 21.94 -3.61 -9.72
CA GLY A 103 22.06 -2.20 -10.06
C GLY A 103 21.48 -1.86 -11.42
N GLU A 104 22.21 -1.06 -12.19
CA GLU A 104 21.81 -0.56 -13.50
C GLU A 104 21.66 -1.69 -14.53
N THR A 105 22.51 -2.73 -14.46
CA THR A 105 22.41 -3.88 -15.35
C THR A 105 21.08 -4.62 -15.14
N LEU A 106 20.65 -4.80 -13.89
CA LEU A 106 19.35 -5.39 -13.59
C LEU A 106 18.21 -4.47 -14.05
N LEU A 107 18.32 -3.16 -13.83
CA LEU A 107 17.34 -2.17 -14.29
C LEU A 107 17.14 -2.27 -15.81
N LEU A 108 18.24 -2.28 -16.57
CA LEU A 108 18.20 -2.38 -18.04
C LEU A 108 17.63 -3.73 -18.51
N GLN A 109 18.00 -4.83 -17.86
CA GLN A 109 17.43 -6.15 -18.17
C GLN A 109 15.91 -6.18 -17.95
N LEU A 110 15.43 -5.63 -16.82
CA LEU A 110 14.00 -5.55 -16.52
C LEU A 110 13.25 -4.64 -17.50
N ALA A 111 13.88 -3.55 -17.92
CA ALA A 111 13.36 -2.64 -18.93
C ALA A 111 13.40 -3.23 -20.36
N ARG A 112 14.07 -4.38 -20.55
CA ARG A 112 14.38 -5.01 -21.85
C ARG A 112 15.18 -4.09 -22.78
N GLU A 113 16.05 -3.30 -22.18
CA GLU A 113 16.92 -2.36 -22.86
C GLU A 113 18.34 -2.90 -23.00
N GLN A 114 19.02 -2.47 -24.05
CA GLN A 114 20.42 -2.81 -24.26
C GLN A 114 21.33 -1.83 -23.52
N GLU A 115 22.34 -2.38 -22.86
CA GLU A 115 23.40 -1.58 -22.27
C GLU A 115 24.22 -0.90 -23.37
N SER A 116 24.27 0.43 -23.32
CA SER A 116 25.06 1.27 -24.21
C SER A 116 25.51 2.52 -23.47
N SER A 117 26.61 3.14 -23.89
CA SER A 117 27.12 4.36 -23.26
C SER A 117 26.07 5.46 -23.17
N GLU A 118 25.30 5.67 -24.25
CA GLU A 118 24.23 6.68 -24.28
C GLU A 118 23.12 6.38 -23.26
N MET A 119 22.77 5.10 -23.09
CA MET A 119 21.75 4.69 -22.13
C MET A 119 22.23 4.84 -20.68
N LEU A 120 23.50 4.51 -20.41
CA LEU A 120 24.09 4.71 -19.08
C LEU A 120 24.22 6.20 -18.74
N ASP A 121 24.68 7.03 -19.69
CA ASP A 121 24.75 8.48 -19.54
C ASP A 121 23.35 9.10 -19.37
N PHE A 122 22.33 8.52 -19.99
CA PHE A 122 20.93 8.90 -19.77
C PHE A 122 20.46 8.54 -18.35
N LEU A 123 20.71 7.31 -17.89
CA LEU A 123 20.33 6.90 -16.54
C LEU A 123 21.03 7.72 -15.47
N GLU A 124 22.35 7.89 -15.55
CA GLU A 124 23.14 8.60 -14.53
C GLU A 124 22.65 10.03 -14.28
N ARG A 125 22.07 10.68 -15.30
CA ARG A 125 21.44 12.01 -15.14
C ARG A 125 20.21 12.01 -14.24
N TYR A 126 19.52 10.89 -14.10
CA TYR A 126 18.24 10.77 -13.39
C TYR A 126 18.30 9.76 -12.23
N LEU A 127 19.49 9.29 -11.87
CA LEU A 127 19.71 8.40 -10.74
C LEU A 127 19.99 9.19 -9.47
N LEU A 128 19.35 8.78 -8.38
CA LEU A 128 19.81 9.01 -7.01
C LEU A 128 20.50 7.73 -6.55
N ARG A 129 21.73 7.83 -6.03
CA ARG A 129 22.40 6.70 -5.38
C ARG A 129 22.15 6.75 -3.88
N SER A 130 21.68 5.64 -3.31
CA SER A 130 21.43 5.49 -1.87
C SER A 130 22.73 5.56 -1.05
N SER A 131 22.64 5.49 0.28
CA SER A 131 23.84 5.42 1.13
C SER A 131 24.67 4.14 0.92
N LEU A 132 24.07 3.13 0.29
CA LEU A 132 24.72 1.86 -0.08
C LEU A 132 25.06 1.79 -1.57
N ASP A 133 25.10 2.95 -2.25
CA ASP A 133 25.43 3.10 -3.67
C ASP A 133 24.44 2.41 -4.63
N CYS A 134 23.25 2.06 -4.13
CA CYS A 134 22.21 1.44 -4.94
C CYS A 134 21.51 2.49 -5.81
N PRO A 135 21.31 2.24 -7.13
CA PRO A 135 20.71 3.20 -8.03
C PRO A 135 19.18 3.24 -7.91
N PHE A 136 18.63 4.43 -7.68
CA PHE A 136 17.20 4.75 -7.71
C PHE A 136 16.89 5.70 -8.87
N LEU A 137 16.12 5.23 -9.86
CA LEU A 137 15.69 6.10 -10.96
C LEU A 137 14.58 7.03 -10.47
N VAL A 138 14.83 8.33 -10.57
CA VAL A 138 13.90 9.37 -10.13
C VAL A 138 12.88 9.63 -11.24
N LEU A 139 11.60 9.43 -10.95
CA LEU A 139 10.50 9.75 -11.84
C LEU A 139 9.67 10.91 -11.28
N SER A 140 9.84 12.09 -11.86
CA SER A 140 9.05 13.28 -11.57
C SER A 140 8.86 14.11 -12.84
N GLU A 141 7.73 14.79 -12.95
CA GLU A 141 7.49 15.78 -14.00
C GLU A 141 8.22 17.10 -13.75
N GLY A 142 8.62 17.35 -12.49
CA GLY A 142 9.42 18.49 -12.07
C GLY A 142 10.75 18.05 -11.44
N GLN A 143 11.38 18.97 -10.71
CA GLN A 143 12.56 18.63 -9.91
C GLN A 143 12.11 18.05 -8.56
N LEU A 144 12.35 16.75 -8.35
CA LEU A 144 12.03 16.08 -7.08
C LEU A 144 13.19 16.12 -6.07
N VAL A 145 14.43 15.99 -6.55
CA VAL A 145 15.65 15.96 -5.70
C VAL A 145 16.59 17.05 -6.20
N GLU A 146 17.18 17.84 -5.31
CA GLU A 146 18.04 18.97 -5.70
C GLU A 146 19.20 18.57 -6.62
N SER A 147 19.80 17.39 -6.37
CA SER A 147 20.92 16.88 -7.15
C SER A 147 20.52 16.22 -8.46
N VAL A 148 19.21 16.03 -8.72
CA VAL A 148 18.69 15.39 -9.94
C VAL A 148 17.89 16.43 -10.74
N PRO A 149 18.29 16.75 -11.98
CA PRO A 149 17.59 17.76 -12.78
C PRO A 149 16.16 17.32 -13.14
N ALA A 150 15.26 18.29 -13.29
CA ALA A 150 13.94 18.04 -13.89
C ALA A 150 14.12 17.52 -15.34
N PRO A 151 13.40 16.47 -15.76
CA PRO A 151 13.53 15.93 -17.10
C PRO A 151 12.92 16.86 -18.16
N SER A 152 13.44 16.80 -19.39
CA SER A 152 12.72 17.34 -20.54
C SER A 152 11.47 16.51 -20.81
N VAL A 153 10.52 17.02 -21.61
CA VAL A 153 9.31 16.25 -21.99
C VAL A 153 9.68 14.92 -22.65
N GLN A 154 10.73 14.89 -23.48
CA GLN A 154 11.18 13.66 -24.15
C GLN A 154 11.83 12.69 -23.15
N ASP A 155 12.69 13.21 -22.27
CA ASP A 155 13.35 12.39 -21.24
C ASP A 155 12.32 11.82 -20.27
N LEU A 156 11.30 12.59 -19.88
CA LEU A 156 10.20 12.13 -19.04
C LEU A 156 9.46 10.95 -19.68
N GLN A 157 9.13 11.02 -20.98
CA GLN A 157 8.49 9.89 -21.67
C GLN A 157 9.38 8.65 -21.68
N ARG A 158 10.68 8.83 -21.89
CA ARG A 158 11.66 7.73 -21.85
C ARG A 158 11.77 7.13 -20.44
N LEU A 159 11.89 7.94 -19.40
CA LEU A 159 11.90 7.51 -17.99
C LEU A 159 10.63 6.72 -17.65
N LYS A 160 9.46 7.25 -17.99
CA LYS A 160 8.18 6.56 -17.78
C LYS A 160 8.15 5.20 -18.46
N GLN A 161 8.58 5.12 -19.72
CA GLN A 161 8.57 3.86 -20.47
C GLN A 161 9.52 2.82 -19.85
N LEU A 162 10.71 3.23 -19.41
CA LEU A 162 11.66 2.35 -18.72
C LEU A 162 11.07 1.78 -17.44
N VAL A 163 10.51 2.66 -16.58
CA VAL A 163 9.89 2.23 -15.31
C VAL A 163 8.71 1.30 -15.58
N ARG A 164 7.82 1.63 -16.53
CA ARG A 164 6.71 0.74 -16.92
C ARG A 164 7.20 -0.62 -17.39
N ASN A 165 8.19 -0.68 -18.30
CA ASN A 165 8.73 -1.95 -18.78
C ASN A 165 9.30 -2.82 -17.65
N CYS A 166 9.97 -2.20 -16.67
CA CYS A 166 10.45 -2.89 -15.49
C CYS A 166 9.31 -3.49 -14.66
N ILE A 167 8.25 -2.70 -14.41
CA ILE A 167 7.07 -3.16 -13.66
C ILE A 167 6.32 -4.24 -14.43
N ASP A 168 6.11 -4.08 -15.75
CA ASP A 168 5.46 -5.06 -16.62
C ASP A 168 6.21 -6.40 -16.60
N THR A 169 7.55 -6.37 -16.67
CA THR A 169 8.37 -7.58 -16.53
C THR A 169 8.20 -8.20 -15.14
N CYS A 170 8.10 -7.41 -14.08
CA CYS A 170 7.80 -7.94 -12.74
C CYS A 170 6.41 -8.56 -12.65
N GLU A 171 5.40 -8.01 -13.33
CA GLU A 171 4.08 -8.63 -13.38
C GLU A 171 4.07 -9.92 -14.21
N GLU A 172 4.86 -9.99 -15.28
CA GLU A 172 4.95 -11.17 -16.16
C GLU A 172 5.52 -12.38 -15.41
N TYR A 173 6.58 -12.18 -14.65
CA TYR A 173 7.30 -13.26 -13.95
C TYR A 173 6.96 -13.41 -12.47
N GLY A 174 6.23 -12.43 -11.93
CA GLY A 174 6.10 -12.15 -10.51
C GLY A 174 7.41 -11.76 -9.85
N ALA A 175 7.31 -10.84 -8.91
CA ALA A 175 8.43 -10.32 -8.16
C ALA A 175 8.00 -9.96 -6.74
N ALA A 176 8.98 -9.80 -5.86
CA ALA A 176 8.81 -9.03 -4.64
C ALA A 176 9.45 -7.65 -4.81
N LEU A 177 8.70 -6.62 -4.42
CA LEU A 177 9.19 -5.26 -4.30
C LEU A 177 9.08 -4.83 -2.85
N LEU A 178 10.13 -4.17 -2.36
CA LEU A 178 10.06 -3.36 -1.16
C LEU A 178 9.39 -2.05 -1.55
N VAL A 179 8.46 -1.60 -0.74
CA VAL A 179 7.77 -0.33 -0.96
C VAL A 179 7.75 0.43 0.35
N ASP A 180 7.95 1.73 0.26
CA ASP A 180 7.73 2.65 1.35
C ASP A 180 7.22 3.98 0.80
N PHE A 181 6.75 4.84 1.70
CA PHE A 181 6.18 6.12 1.36
C PHE A 181 6.68 7.20 2.30
N GLU A 182 6.89 8.39 1.74
CA GLU A 182 7.14 9.58 2.53
C GLU A 182 6.02 10.61 2.30
N GLY A 183 5.56 11.18 3.40
CA GLY A 183 4.29 11.89 3.41
C GLY A 183 4.00 12.62 4.71
N GLU A 184 2.96 13.43 4.66
CA GLU A 184 2.56 14.31 5.75
C GLU A 184 1.34 13.71 6.47
N MET A 185 1.57 13.25 7.70
CA MET A 185 0.56 12.65 8.57
C MET A 185 -0.26 11.51 7.90
N PRO A 186 0.37 10.45 7.35
CA PRO A 186 -0.33 9.40 6.61
C PRO A 186 -1.57 8.84 7.33
N GLY A 187 -2.64 8.61 6.57
CA GLY A 187 -3.95 8.21 7.04
C GLY A 187 -5.09 8.83 6.22
N HIS A 188 -6.32 8.78 6.73
CA HIS A 188 -7.50 9.30 6.00
C HIS A 188 -7.46 10.81 5.71
N GLY A 189 -6.78 11.60 6.55
CA GLY A 189 -6.56 13.04 6.35
C GLY A 189 -5.13 13.40 5.91
N GLY A 190 -4.28 12.40 5.76
CA GLY A 190 -2.89 12.54 5.40
C GLY A 190 -2.66 12.57 3.91
N GLU A 191 -1.40 12.71 3.54
CA GLU A 191 -0.94 12.47 2.19
C GLU A 191 0.39 11.72 2.15
N VAL A 192 0.55 10.82 1.18
CA VAL A 192 1.82 10.32 0.68
C VAL A 192 2.18 11.12 -0.57
N SER A 193 3.41 11.61 -0.59
CA SER A 193 3.90 12.54 -1.61
C SER A 193 5.03 11.95 -2.44
N ILE A 194 5.74 10.98 -1.88
CA ILE A 194 6.84 10.27 -2.50
C ILE A 194 6.62 8.78 -2.25
N ALA A 195 6.89 7.95 -3.26
CA ALA A 195 6.99 6.50 -3.08
C ALA A 195 8.40 6.03 -3.43
N GLN A 196 8.92 5.12 -2.63
CA GLN A 196 10.13 4.38 -2.92
C GLN A 196 9.74 2.94 -3.27
N VAL A 197 10.31 2.41 -4.34
CA VAL A 197 10.09 1.03 -4.77
C VAL A 197 11.45 0.41 -5.07
N GLN A 198 11.75 -0.78 -4.55
CA GLN A 198 13.01 -1.46 -4.82
C GLN A 198 12.78 -2.94 -5.08
N PHE A 199 13.46 -3.51 -6.08
CA PHE A 199 13.40 -4.95 -6.31
C PHE A 199 14.07 -5.69 -5.15
N THR A 200 13.53 -6.84 -4.76
CA THR A 200 14.16 -7.66 -3.73
C THR A 200 14.02 -9.14 -4.01
N GLN A 201 14.99 -9.90 -3.49
CA GLN A 201 15.05 -11.35 -3.58
C GLN A 201 15.12 -12.01 -2.20
N VAL A 202 14.80 -11.26 -1.13
CA VAL A 202 14.99 -11.75 0.25
C VAL A 202 13.94 -12.74 0.72
N LEU A 203 12.91 -13.01 -0.06
CA LEU A 203 11.87 -14.00 0.24
C LEU A 203 11.75 -15.03 -0.86
N ASP A 204 11.54 -16.29 -0.47
CA ASP A 204 10.99 -17.30 -1.35
C ASP A 204 9.53 -16.93 -1.61
N LEU A 205 9.14 -16.63 -2.85
CA LEU A 205 7.78 -16.17 -3.16
C LEU A 205 6.71 -17.26 -2.95
N LYS A 206 7.09 -18.54 -2.92
CA LYS A 206 6.15 -19.65 -2.69
C LYS A 206 5.90 -19.87 -1.20
N THR A 207 6.94 -19.81 -0.37
CA THR A 207 6.83 -20.10 1.07
C THR A 207 6.77 -18.83 1.93
N LEU A 208 7.16 -17.68 1.38
CA LEU A 208 7.37 -16.41 2.09
C LEU A 208 8.33 -16.53 3.26
N SER A 209 9.28 -17.47 3.15
CA SER A 209 10.37 -17.63 4.11
C SER A 209 11.55 -16.75 3.68
N PRO A 210 12.31 -16.17 4.64
CA PRO A 210 13.56 -15.50 4.34
C PRO A 210 14.52 -16.39 3.56
N LEU A 211 15.05 -15.87 2.47
CA LEU A 211 16.21 -16.44 1.77
C LEU A 211 17.48 -15.87 2.39
N ARG A 212 18.50 -16.72 2.55
CA ARG A 212 19.78 -16.28 3.10
C ARG A 212 20.42 -15.29 2.12
N LEU A 213 20.52 -14.03 2.54
CA LEU A 213 21.24 -12.97 1.81
C LEU A 213 22.71 -13.33 1.61
N ASN A 214 23.19 -13.25 0.37
CA ASN A 214 24.62 -13.22 0.08
C ASN A 214 25.16 -11.83 0.45
N PRO A 215 26.13 -11.72 1.39
CA PRO A 215 26.69 -10.41 1.77
C PRO A 215 27.28 -9.59 0.62
N LEU A 216 27.72 -10.23 -0.49
CA LEU A 216 28.32 -9.56 -1.64
C LEU A 216 27.31 -8.95 -2.64
N GLN A 217 26.07 -9.45 -2.66
CA GLN A 217 25.00 -9.02 -3.59
C GLN A 217 23.87 -8.28 -2.87
N ARG A 218 24.03 -8.14 -1.56
CA ARG A 218 23.07 -7.54 -0.66
C ARG A 218 22.80 -6.08 -1.04
N PHE A 219 21.53 -5.66 -1.03
CA PHE A 219 21.12 -4.25 -1.17
C PHE A 219 21.48 -3.56 -2.49
N GLN A 220 21.82 -4.33 -3.52
CA GLN A 220 22.25 -3.79 -4.80
C GLN A 220 21.15 -3.84 -5.86
N CYS A 221 19.96 -4.33 -5.54
CA CYS A 221 18.84 -4.32 -6.47
C CYS A 221 18.35 -2.88 -6.69
N PRO A 222 18.16 -2.44 -7.95
CA PRO A 222 17.80 -1.06 -8.26
C PRO A 222 16.43 -0.69 -7.70
N GLY A 223 16.15 0.61 -7.65
CA GLY A 223 14.85 1.10 -7.22
C GLY A 223 14.35 2.27 -8.05
N PHE A 224 13.18 2.76 -7.66
CA PHE A 224 12.52 3.93 -8.19
C PHE A 224 12.16 4.88 -7.06
N LEU A 225 12.38 6.17 -7.28
CA LEU A 225 11.89 7.25 -6.42
C LEU A 225 10.84 8.02 -7.20
N LEU A 226 9.58 7.87 -6.81
CA LEU A 226 8.41 8.35 -7.56
C LEU A 226 7.81 9.59 -6.90
N ASP A 227 7.58 10.64 -7.69
CA ASP A 227 6.85 11.83 -7.26
C ASP A 227 5.33 11.63 -7.37
N LEU A 228 4.66 11.40 -6.24
CA LEU A 228 3.20 11.21 -6.20
C LEU A 228 2.42 12.52 -6.27
N ARG A 229 3.12 13.64 -6.45
CA ARG A 229 2.53 14.97 -6.66
C ARG A 229 2.44 15.30 -8.15
N CYS A 230 2.58 14.31 -9.02
CA CYS A 230 2.37 14.43 -10.45
C CYS A 230 1.69 13.17 -11.03
N PRO A 231 0.96 13.29 -12.15
CA PRO A 231 0.27 12.16 -12.78
C PRO A 231 1.20 10.97 -13.09
N SER A 232 2.43 11.24 -13.52
CA SER A 232 3.38 10.19 -13.92
C SER A 232 3.80 9.27 -12.78
N GLY A 233 4.03 9.80 -11.57
CA GLY A 233 4.32 8.96 -10.40
C GLY A 233 3.09 8.22 -9.89
N VAL A 234 1.93 8.89 -9.89
CA VAL A 234 0.64 8.27 -9.51
C VAL A 234 0.29 7.08 -10.41
N GLU A 235 0.50 7.21 -11.72
CA GLU A 235 0.25 6.14 -12.69
C GLU A 235 1.06 4.87 -12.36
N ILE A 236 2.36 5.01 -12.12
CA ILE A 236 3.25 3.90 -11.78
C ILE A 236 2.86 3.26 -10.45
N ILE A 237 2.66 4.05 -9.40
CA ILE A 237 2.37 3.47 -8.08
C ILE A 237 1.01 2.76 -8.05
N ARG A 238 0.03 3.23 -8.85
CA ARG A 238 -1.25 2.53 -9.03
C ARG A 238 -1.03 1.15 -9.66
N GLN A 239 -0.17 1.04 -10.67
CA GLN A 239 0.19 -0.24 -11.27
C GLN A 239 0.85 -1.16 -10.25
N VAL A 240 1.89 -0.69 -9.56
CA VAL A 240 2.64 -1.46 -8.56
C VAL A 240 1.71 -1.95 -7.43
N MET A 241 1.03 -1.02 -6.76
CA MET A 241 0.21 -1.34 -5.59
C MET A 241 -1.06 -2.11 -5.96
N GLY A 242 -1.62 -1.88 -7.15
CA GLY A 242 -2.82 -2.58 -7.64
C GLY A 242 -2.55 -3.98 -8.18
N SER A 243 -1.30 -4.32 -8.51
CA SER A 243 -0.96 -5.62 -9.08
C SER A 243 -1.21 -6.77 -8.10
N GLN A 244 -1.82 -7.86 -8.57
CA GLN A 244 -1.91 -9.12 -7.83
C GLN A 244 -0.71 -10.04 -8.10
N LYS A 245 0.16 -9.70 -9.06
CA LYS A 245 1.29 -10.55 -9.45
C LYS A 245 2.61 -10.11 -8.85
N ILE A 246 2.62 -8.96 -8.17
CA ILE A 246 3.78 -8.42 -7.48
C ILE A 246 3.49 -8.43 -5.98
N LEU A 247 4.35 -9.07 -5.18
CA LEU A 247 4.35 -8.95 -3.72
C LEU A 247 4.92 -7.58 -3.34
N LYS A 248 4.19 -6.78 -2.56
CA LYS A 248 4.74 -5.54 -1.99
C LYS A 248 5.01 -5.75 -0.52
N ILE A 249 6.25 -5.49 -0.10
CA ILE A 249 6.69 -5.66 1.27
C ILE A 249 6.91 -4.26 1.87
N LEU A 250 6.13 -3.92 2.88
CA LEU A 250 6.17 -2.63 3.58
C LEU A 250 6.47 -2.87 5.06
N TRP A 251 6.74 -1.79 5.80
CA TRP A 251 6.87 -1.82 7.25
C TRP A 251 5.91 -0.81 7.91
N GLY A 252 4.84 -1.28 8.53
CA GLY A 252 3.83 -0.40 9.14
C GLY A 252 2.88 0.22 8.12
N ALA A 253 2.23 -0.61 7.31
CA ALA A 253 1.59 -0.22 6.05
C ALA A 253 0.25 0.52 6.16
N GLN A 254 -0.37 0.55 7.34
CA GLN A 254 -1.79 0.94 7.47
C GLN A 254 -2.05 2.39 7.03
N GLY A 255 -1.24 3.35 7.50
CA GLY A 255 -1.41 4.77 7.19
C GLY A 255 -1.21 5.06 5.70
N ASP A 256 -0.18 4.46 5.10
CA ASP A 256 0.12 4.63 3.68
C ASP A 256 -0.98 4.02 2.82
N CYS A 257 -1.47 2.83 3.17
CA CYS A 257 -2.57 2.19 2.47
C CYS A 257 -3.86 3.01 2.56
N GLN A 258 -4.12 3.69 3.68
CA GLN A 258 -5.25 4.63 3.78
C GLN A 258 -5.06 5.81 2.81
N CYS A 259 -3.88 6.40 2.73
CA CYS A 259 -3.59 7.45 1.75
C CYS A 259 -3.77 6.97 0.31
N LEU A 260 -3.19 5.82 -0.06
CA LEU A 260 -3.32 5.23 -1.39
C LEU A 260 -4.79 5.05 -1.82
N MET A 261 -5.68 4.69 -0.89
CA MET A 261 -7.10 4.52 -1.16
C MET A 261 -7.89 5.83 -1.20
N TYR A 262 -7.54 6.79 -0.33
CA TYR A 262 -8.47 7.87 0.05
C TYR A 262 -7.92 9.29 -0.04
N GLN A 263 -6.62 9.46 -0.19
CA GLN A 263 -5.99 10.77 -0.37
C GLN A 263 -6.57 11.49 -1.58
N LEU A 264 -6.99 12.75 -1.38
CA LEU A 264 -7.46 13.62 -2.46
C LEU A 264 -6.36 14.56 -2.99
N ARG A 265 -5.38 14.90 -2.14
CA ARG A 265 -4.35 15.91 -2.42
C ARG A 265 -2.95 15.42 -2.07
N PRO A 266 -1.91 15.90 -2.77
CA PRO A 266 -1.97 16.85 -3.89
C PRO A 266 -2.57 16.25 -5.17
N PHE A 267 -2.58 14.92 -5.28
CA PHE A 267 -3.27 14.17 -6.32
C PHE A 267 -4.07 13.01 -5.71
N TYR A 268 -5.18 12.69 -6.36
CA TYR A 268 -5.97 11.50 -6.03
C TYR A 268 -5.24 10.24 -6.51
N ILE A 269 -4.85 9.37 -5.58
CA ILE A 269 -4.12 8.14 -5.93
C ILE A 269 -5.09 7.02 -6.28
N GLY A 270 -6.12 6.77 -5.46
CA GLY A 270 -7.25 5.89 -5.77
C GLY A 270 -6.90 4.45 -6.14
N VAL A 271 -5.90 3.83 -5.48
CA VAL A 271 -5.56 2.42 -5.66
C VAL A 271 -5.92 1.64 -4.41
N TYR A 272 -6.43 0.44 -4.60
CA TYR A 272 -6.54 -0.51 -3.50
C TYR A 272 -5.35 -1.47 -3.53
N PRO A 273 -4.44 -1.40 -2.53
CA PRO A 273 -3.30 -2.29 -2.45
C PRO A 273 -3.73 -3.76 -2.51
N MET A 274 -3.06 -4.53 -3.35
CA MET A 274 -3.22 -5.99 -3.50
C MET A 274 -1.89 -6.68 -3.24
N ALA A 275 -1.90 -7.97 -2.86
CA ALA A 275 -0.68 -8.74 -2.63
C ALA A 275 0.35 -7.99 -1.75
N THR A 276 -0.13 -7.38 -0.66
CA THR A 276 0.66 -6.48 0.19
C THR A 276 0.95 -7.18 1.52
N LEU A 277 2.22 -7.19 1.91
CA LEU A 277 2.76 -7.76 3.13
C LEU A 277 3.30 -6.62 4.00
N ASP A 278 2.66 -6.37 5.14
CA ASP A 278 3.26 -5.60 6.22
C ASP A 278 4.19 -6.51 7.02
N ALA A 279 5.50 -6.32 6.88
CA ALA A 279 6.50 -7.12 7.58
C ALA A 279 6.50 -6.88 9.10
N GLN A 280 5.98 -5.73 9.56
CA GLN A 280 5.94 -5.38 10.98
C GLN A 280 5.05 -6.34 11.77
N VAL A 281 3.89 -6.71 11.22
CA VAL A 281 2.91 -7.57 11.89
C VAL A 281 3.32 -9.05 11.93
N ALA A 282 4.41 -9.42 11.26
CA ALA A 282 4.92 -10.80 11.27
C ALA A 282 5.50 -11.23 12.62
N PHE A 283 5.92 -10.27 13.43
CA PHE A 283 6.58 -10.54 14.71
C PHE A 283 5.57 -10.58 15.86
N ASP A 284 4.75 -9.54 15.97
CA ASP A 284 3.65 -9.45 16.91
C ASP A 284 2.59 -8.48 16.37
N ALA A 285 1.46 -9.00 15.93
CA ALA A 285 0.36 -8.19 15.41
C ALA A 285 -0.42 -7.43 16.50
N SER A 286 -0.21 -7.76 17.78
CA SER A 286 -0.84 -7.10 18.93
C SER A 286 0.02 -5.97 19.52
N VAL A 287 1.33 -6.05 19.34
CA VAL A 287 2.29 -5.05 19.82
C VAL A 287 3.26 -4.69 18.69
N LEU A 288 2.90 -3.64 17.94
CA LEU A 288 3.70 -3.16 16.82
C LEU A 288 5.03 -2.56 17.31
N ILE A 289 6.12 -2.96 16.67
CA ILE A 289 7.48 -2.49 16.95
C ILE A 289 7.93 -1.52 15.85
N GLY A 290 8.37 -0.33 16.23
CA GLY A 290 8.91 0.64 15.27
C GLY A 290 10.19 0.14 14.59
N MET A 291 10.47 0.61 13.37
CA MET A 291 11.62 0.16 12.56
C MET A 291 12.95 0.34 13.29
N ALA A 292 13.19 1.53 13.84
CA ALA A 292 14.42 1.83 14.59
C ALA A 292 14.67 0.83 15.74
N LYS A 293 13.62 0.48 16.50
CA LYS A 293 13.71 -0.51 17.58
C LYS A 293 13.93 -1.93 17.05
N MET A 294 13.33 -2.31 15.93
CA MET A 294 13.58 -3.60 15.29
C MET A 294 15.05 -3.72 14.84
N LEU A 295 15.60 -2.66 14.25
CA LEU A 295 16.97 -2.62 13.73
C LEU A 295 18.02 -2.83 14.82
N GLN A 296 17.75 -2.46 16.07
CA GLN A 296 18.65 -2.77 17.21
C GLN A 296 18.88 -4.27 17.42
N THR A 297 17.99 -5.10 16.89
CA THR A 297 18.10 -6.56 16.98
C THR A 297 18.71 -7.18 15.72
N VAL A 298 18.76 -6.43 14.61
CA VAL A 298 19.28 -6.88 13.31
C VAL A 298 20.81 -6.85 13.35
N PRO A 299 21.53 -7.85 12.79
CA PRO A 299 23.00 -7.89 12.92
C PRO A 299 23.65 -6.67 12.27
N SER A 300 24.62 -6.03 12.91
CA SER A 300 25.15 -4.72 12.48
C SER A 300 25.79 -4.72 11.09
N GLU A 301 26.39 -5.83 10.68
CA GLU A 301 26.97 -6.03 9.34
C GLU A 301 25.91 -5.95 8.23
N THR A 302 24.65 -6.05 8.61
CA THR A 302 23.51 -6.06 7.71
C THR A 302 22.90 -4.67 7.53
N THR A 303 23.36 -3.67 8.27
CA THR A 303 22.96 -2.26 8.14
C THR A 303 24.17 -1.33 7.99
N GLY A 304 25.38 -1.89 7.88
CA GLY A 304 26.61 -1.13 7.70
C GLY A 304 26.56 -0.22 6.47
N GLY A 305 26.95 1.04 6.64
CA GLY A 305 26.90 2.07 5.60
C GLY A 305 25.62 2.92 5.62
N LEU A 306 24.56 2.46 6.30
CA LEU A 306 23.34 3.26 6.48
C LEU A 306 23.50 4.28 7.62
N PRO A 307 22.97 5.51 7.48
CA PRO A 307 22.85 6.45 8.58
C PRO A 307 21.98 5.90 9.72
N ILE A 308 22.20 6.39 10.93
CA ILE A 308 21.34 6.12 12.10
C ILE A 308 19.94 6.65 11.80
N LYS A 309 18.90 5.85 12.06
CA LYS A 309 17.52 6.18 11.68
C LYS A 309 16.91 7.30 12.53
N GLU A 310 17.26 7.38 13.81
CA GLU A 310 16.69 8.39 14.72
C GLU A 310 17.07 9.84 14.35
N ASP A 311 16.17 10.78 14.65
CA ASP A 311 16.36 12.24 14.63
C ASP A 311 16.72 12.89 13.28
N GLN A 312 16.50 12.23 12.14
CA GLN A 312 16.77 12.83 10.82
C GLN A 312 15.75 13.93 10.45
N ILE A 313 14.47 13.76 10.80
CA ILE A 313 13.40 14.73 10.51
C ILE A 313 12.50 14.90 11.74
N ASN A 314 12.36 16.13 12.22
CA ASN A 314 11.44 16.45 13.32
C ASN A 314 10.03 16.72 12.79
N TRP A 315 9.32 15.64 12.46
CA TRP A 315 7.96 15.68 11.96
C TRP A 315 6.98 16.42 12.88
N ASP A 316 7.09 16.20 14.20
CA ASP A 316 6.14 16.76 15.16
C ASP A 316 6.19 18.30 15.19
N ALA A 317 7.38 18.89 15.01
CA ALA A 317 7.55 20.34 15.02
C ALA A 317 6.79 21.02 13.86
N SER A 318 6.75 20.38 12.69
CA SER A 318 5.97 20.88 11.56
C SER A 318 4.49 20.51 11.68
N HIS A 319 4.19 19.26 12.03
CA HIS A 319 2.82 18.74 12.07
C HIS A 319 1.97 19.40 13.15
N CYS A 320 2.55 19.84 14.28
CA CYS A 320 1.78 20.55 15.30
C CYS A 320 1.25 21.90 14.82
N GLU A 321 1.83 22.45 13.74
CA GLU A 321 1.42 23.71 13.11
C GLU A 321 0.73 23.50 11.75
N ASN A 322 0.35 22.26 11.38
CA ASN A 322 -0.15 21.91 10.04
C ASN A 322 0.81 22.40 8.93
N LYS A 323 2.12 22.21 9.11
CA LYS A 323 3.16 22.50 8.12
C LYS A 323 3.74 21.21 7.55
N ARG A 324 4.20 21.27 6.30
CA ARG A 324 5.04 20.23 5.69
C ARG A 324 6.36 20.13 6.43
N ALA A 325 6.80 18.91 6.71
CA ALA A 325 8.15 18.65 7.18
C ALA A 325 9.12 18.36 6.02
N LEU A 326 8.61 17.79 4.92
CA LEU A 326 9.39 17.55 3.71
C LEU A 326 9.26 18.71 2.75
N GLU A 327 10.39 19.37 2.49
CA GLU A 327 10.52 20.35 1.43
C GLU A 327 10.75 19.66 0.10
N VAL A 328 10.21 20.24 -0.98
CA VAL A 328 10.46 19.74 -2.34
C VAL A 328 10.86 20.90 -3.25
N PRO A 329 11.98 20.81 -4.01
CA PRO A 329 12.87 19.65 -4.18
C PRO A 329 13.50 19.16 -2.88
N LEU A 330 13.59 17.83 -2.71
CA LEU A 330 14.21 17.18 -1.57
C LEU A 330 15.69 17.50 -1.55
N SER A 331 16.20 17.89 -0.38
CA SER A 331 17.63 17.88 -0.13
C SER A 331 18.19 16.46 -0.34
N ARG A 332 19.50 16.35 -0.61
CA ARG A 332 20.14 15.04 -0.72
C ARG A 332 19.95 14.20 0.54
N GLU A 333 19.97 14.81 1.72
CA GLU A 333 19.77 14.10 2.99
C GLU A 333 18.35 13.53 3.11
N SER A 334 17.32 14.33 2.82
CA SER A 334 15.92 13.88 2.84
C SER A 334 15.64 12.80 1.78
N ALA A 335 16.26 12.91 0.61
CA ALA A 335 16.15 11.91 -0.45
C ALA A 335 16.82 10.58 -0.07
N LEU A 336 17.96 10.62 0.63
CA LEU A 336 18.63 9.42 1.15
C LEU A 336 17.84 8.80 2.30
N TYR A 337 17.33 9.60 3.23
CA TYR A 337 16.45 9.16 4.31
C TYR A 337 15.30 8.30 3.76
N ALA A 338 14.64 8.80 2.70
CA ALA A 338 13.55 8.14 2.01
C ALA A 338 13.94 6.78 1.40
N VAL A 339 14.98 6.71 0.57
CA VAL A 339 15.33 5.45 -0.13
C VAL A 339 16.03 4.44 0.77
N ASP A 340 16.73 4.89 1.82
CA ASP A 340 17.47 4.01 2.72
C ASP A 340 16.55 3.17 3.63
N ASP A 341 15.29 3.57 3.81
CA ASP A 341 14.31 2.76 4.55
C ASP A 341 14.01 1.44 3.85
N LEU A 342 14.08 1.37 2.52
CA LEU A 342 13.96 0.10 1.80
C LEU A 342 15.12 -0.85 2.13
N HIS A 343 16.36 -0.34 2.23
CA HIS A 343 17.50 -1.15 2.68
C HIS A 343 17.31 -1.66 4.11
N ARG A 344 16.70 -0.86 4.99
CA ARG A 344 16.36 -1.27 6.36
C ARG A 344 15.30 -2.37 6.37
N ILE A 345 14.25 -2.24 5.57
CA ILE A 345 13.21 -3.28 5.41
C ILE A 345 13.85 -4.56 4.87
N GLU A 346 14.68 -4.46 3.82
CA GLU A 346 15.39 -5.61 3.26
C GLU A 346 16.27 -6.31 4.30
N ALA A 347 16.94 -5.51 5.16
CA ALA A 347 17.77 -6.04 6.24
C ALA A 347 16.96 -6.84 7.26
N ILE A 348 15.82 -6.29 7.67
CA ILE A 348 14.92 -6.94 8.62
C ILE A 348 14.39 -8.22 7.99
N VAL A 349 13.77 -8.12 6.82
CA VAL A 349 13.08 -9.25 6.17
C VAL A 349 14.05 -10.38 5.83
N GLY A 350 15.25 -10.06 5.34
CA GLY A 350 16.25 -11.05 4.96
C GLY A 350 17.04 -11.68 6.11
N THR A 351 16.94 -11.15 7.34
CA THR A 351 17.73 -11.67 8.49
C THR A 351 16.87 -12.15 9.65
N LYS A 352 15.65 -11.63 9.77
CA LYS A 352 14.73 -11.98 10.86
C LYS A 352 13.77 -13.05 10.42
N LEU A 353 13.69 -14.09 11.24
CA LEU A 353 12.70 -15.14 11.12
C LEU A 353 11.49 -14.78 11.99
N PRO A 354 10.29 -14.60 11.41
CA PRO A 354 9.06 -14.47 12.18
C PRO A 354 8.86 -15.68 13.11
N PRO A 355 8.16 -15.55 14.26
CA PRO A 355 7.86 -16.68 15.13
C PRO A 355 7.10 -17.82 14.44
N SER A 356 6.30 -17.50 13.42
CA SER A 356 5.60 -18.46 12.54
C SER A 356 6.52 -19.21 11.56
N GLY A 357 7.80 -18.84 11.46
CA GLY A 357 8.76 -19.40 10.51
C GLY A 357 8.67 -18.85 9.07
N SER A 358 7.68 -17.99 8.77
CA SER A 358 7.51 -17.33 7.48
C SER A 358 6.66 -16.06 7.61
N TYR A 359 6.68 -15.21 6.58
CA TYR A 359 5.85 -14.01 6.48
C TYR A 359 4.42 -14.30 5.97
N ALA A 360 4.05 -15.57 5.75
CA ALA A 360 2.73 -15.92 5.21
C ALA A 360 1.56 -15.47 6.10
N ALA A 361 1.70 -15.60 7.42
CA ALA A 361 0.70 -15.10 8.36
C ALA A 361 0.54 -13.58 8.27
N ALA A 362 1.63 -12.84 8.13
CA ALA A 362 1.61 -11.39 7.98
C ALA A 362 0.92 -10.94 6.69
N LEU A 363 1.12 -11.66 5.58
CA LEU A 363 0.39 -11.40 4.34
C LEU A 363 -1.13 -11.53 4.54
N GLN A 364 -1.57 -12.58 5.24
CA GLN A 364 -2.98 -12.79 5.55
C GLN A 364 -3.54 -11.70 6.50
N HIS A 365 -2.78 -11.34 7.54
CA HIS A 365 -3.14 -10.25 8.45
C HIS A 365 -3.26 -8.91 7.71
N THR A 366 -2.33 -8.62 6.81
CA THR A 366 -2.34 -7.39 6.01
C THR A 366 -3.55 -7.36 5.08
N ALA A 367 -3.89 -8.48 4.42
CA ALA A 367 -5.10 -8.59 3.60
C ALA A 367 -6.39 -8.33 4.42
N GLN A 368 -6.45 -8.84 5.66
CA GLN A 368 -7.57 -8.59 6.57
C GLN A 368 -7.65 -7.11 6.99
N MET A 369 -6.51 -6.48 7.27
CA MET A 369 -6.42 -5.04 7.58
C MET A 369 -6.92 -4.20 6.41
N LEU A 370 -6.45 -4.48 5.19
CA LEU A 370 -6.88 -3.78 3.97
C LEU A 370 -8.39 -3.93 3.71
N LEU A 371 -8.95 -5.12 3.98
CA LEU A 371 -10.40 -5.33 3.91
C LEU A 371 -11.14 -4.48 4.95
N GLY A 372 -10.60 -4.37 6.17
CA GLY A 372 -11.13 -3.50 7.22
C GLY A 372 -11.15 -2.03 6.80
N LEU A 373 -10.05 -1.54 6.22
CA LEU A 373 -9.98 -0.17 5.69
C LEU A 373 -11.08 0.09 4.64
N ARG A 374 -11.30 -0.86 3.72
CA ARG A 374 -12.36 -0.73 2.71
C ARG A 374 -13.77 -0.73 3.29
N GLN A 375 -13.99 -1.42 4.40
CA GLN A 375 -15.29 -1.47 5.08
C GLN A 375 -15.57 -0.23 5.94
N ASP A 376 -14.52 0.52 6.29
CA ASP A 376 -14.61 1.78 7.02
C ASP A 376 -13.97 2.91 6.20
N PRO A 377 -14.55 3.30 5.04
CA PRO A 377 -13.96 4.30 4.16
C PRO A 377 -13.90 5.70 4.80
N CYS A 378 -14.71 5.96 5.83
CA CYS A 378 -14.67 7.18 6.61
C CYS A 378 -13.66 7.12 7.76
N GLY A 379 -13.06 5.96 8.04
CA GLY A 379 -12.09 5.76 9.10
C GLY A 379 -12.63 6.05 10.50
N LEU A 380 -13.94 5.85 10.75
CA LEU A 380 -14.57 6.20 12.03
C LEU A 380 -13.92 5.46 13.20
N SER A 381 -13.55 4.19 12.99
CA SER A 381 -12.86 3.39 14.00
C SER A 381 -11.49 3.97 14.40
N THR A 382 -10.74 4.48 13.42
CA THR A 382 -9.45 5.15 13.64
C THR A 382 -9.67 6.50 14.32
N LEU A 383 -10.67 7.26 13.88
CA LEU A 383 -11.02 8.57 14.42
C LEU A 383 -11.41 8.49 15.91
N GLU A 384 -12.19 7.48 16.29
CA GLU A 384 -12.54 7.22 17.70
C GLU A 384 -11.30 6.92 18.55
N GLN A 385 -10.36 6.13 18.04
CA GLN A 385 -9.11 5.84 18.74
C GLN A 385 -8.27 7.11 18.89
N ASP A 386 -8.18 7.91 17.84
CA ASP A 386 -7.44 9.17 17.84
C ASP A 386 -8.00 10.19 18.82
N LEU A 387 -9.33 10.27 18.98
CA LEU A 387 -9.96 11.09 20.02
C LEU A 387 -9.59 10.64 21.43
N ARG A 388 -9.52 9.33 21.69
CA ARG A 388 -9.04 8.81 23.00
C ARG A 388 -7.56 9.12 23.21
N TRP A 389 -6.76 9.12 22.15
CA TRP A 389 -5.35 9.51 22.24
C TRP A 389 -5.20 11.01 22.48
N LEU A 390 -6.03 11.85 21.86
CA LEU A 390 -6.01 13.30 22.06
C LEU A 390 -6.17 13.69 23.54
N GLU A 391 -7.03 12.97 24.28
CA GLU A 391 -7.24 13.18 25.72
C GLU A 391 -6.00 12.82 26.57
N LYS A 392 -5.22 11.82 26.12
CA LYS A 392 -4.07 11.28 26.86
C LYS A 392 -2.75 11.99 26.56
N ARG A 393 -2.73 12.91 25.59
CA ARG A 393 -1.52 13.61 25.15
C ARG A 393 -1.52 15.05 25.66
N ASP A 394 -0.32 15.62 25.74
CA ASP A 394 -0.04 17.00 26.10
C ASP A 394 0.95 17.64 25.12
N GLY A 395 1.14 18.96 25.25
CA GLY A 395 2.08 19.76 24.46
C GLY A 395 2.00 19.53 22.95
N THR A 396 3.16 19.44 22.30
CA THR A 396 3.31 19.24 20.85
C THR A 396 2.57 18.00 20.36
N LYS A 397 2.63 16.88 21.09
CA LYS A 397 1.97 15.64 20.68
C LYS A 397 0.45 15.75 20.67
N LYS A 398 -0.12 16.55 21.59
CA LYS A 398 -1.56 16.85 21.57
C LYS A 398 -1.94 17.68 20.35
N MET A 399 -1.12 18.68 20.00
CA MET A 399 -1.33 19.52 18.81
C MET A 399 -1.25 18.71 17.52
N VAL A 400 -0.23 17.86 17.35
CA VAL A 400 -0.11 16.95 16.19
C VAL A 400 -1.37 16.09 16.05
N LYS A 401 -1.83 15.48 17.15
CA LYS A 401 -3.04 14.65 17.12
C LYS A 401 -4.30 15.45 16.78
N ALA A 402 -4.41 16.69 17.27
CA ALA A 402 -5.52 17.57 16.91
C ALA A 402 -5.51 17.94 15.41
N VAL A 403 -4.34 18.23 14.83
CA VAL A 403 -4.19 18.47 13.38
C VAL A 403 -4.60 17.23 12.59
N GLN A 404 -4.12 16.04 12.97
CA GLN A 404 -4.49 14.78 12.31
C GLN A 404 -6.01 14.54 12.30
N ILE A 405 -6.68 14.74 13.45
CA ILE A 405 -8.13 14.59 13.57
C ILE A 405 -8.87 15.62 12.70
N ALA A 406 -8.46 16.89 12.74
CA ALA A 406 -9.07 17.93 11.92
C ALA A 406 -8.93 17.63 10.42
N ARG A 407 -7.73 17.24 9.98
CA ARG A 407 -7.46 16.83 8.59
C ARG A 407 -8.28 15.60 8.18
N HIS A 408 -8.41 14.60 9.05
CA HIS A 408 -9.26 13.42 8.80
C HIS A 408 -10.71 13.85 8.55
N CYS A 409 -11.29 14.65 9.44
CA CYS A 409 -12.65 15.13 9.32
C CYS A 409 -12.90 15.93 8.04
N ILE A 410 -12.00 16.88 7.73
CA ILE A 410 -12.10 17.70 6.52
C ILE A 410 -11.96 16.82 5.27
N SER A 411 -11.05 15.84 5.26
CA SER A 411 -10.92 14.88 4.15
C SER A 411 -12.19 14.07 3.92
N VAL A 412 -12.85 13.58 4.97
CA VAL A 412 -14.14 12.91 4.85
C VAL A 412 -15.19 13.85 4.23
N GLN A 413 -15.32 15.07 4.74
CA GLN A 413 -16.27 16.07 4.21
C GLN A 413 -16.02 16.38 2.73
N LEU A 414 -14.76 16.55 2.32
CA LEU A 414 -14.38 16.76 0.92
C LEU A 414 -14.73 15.57 0.03
N ARG A 415 -14.53 14.32 0.50
CA ARG A 415 -14.87 13.13 -0.28
C ARG A 415 -16.38 13.03 -0.56
N PHE A 416 -17.22 13.35 0.43
CA PHE A 416 -18.67 13.44 0.22
C PHE A 416 -19.05 14.58 -0.73
N SER A 417 -18.40 15.75 -0.67
CA SER A 417 -18.72 16.87 -1.57
C SER A 417 -18.39 16.58 -3.04
N LEU A 418 -17.46 15.66 -3.30
CA LEU A 418 -17.12 15.19 -4.65
C LEU A 418 -18.09 14.12 -5.19
N GLY A 419 -18.89 13.46 -4.34
CA GLY A 419 -19.75 12.33 -4.70
C GLY A 419 -21.00 12.65 -5.54
N GLY A 420 -21.26 13.91 -5.88
CA GLY A 420 -22.48 14.36 -6.56
C GLY A 420 -23.67 14.58 -5.61
N ARG A 421 -24.84 14.97 -6.15
CA ARG A 421 -26.01 15.40 -5.36
C ARG A 421 -26.60 14.33 -4.44
N ASP A 422 -26.42 13.05 -4.76
CA ASP A 422 -27.00 11.92 -4.01
C ASP A 422 -26.07 11.34 -2.92
N ASN A 423 -24.80 11.78 -2.88
CA ASN A 423 -23.78 11.33 -1.91
C ASN A 423 -23.38 12.46 -0.94
N SER A 424 -24.34 13.23 -0.46
CA SER A 424 -24.06 14.24 0.57
C SER A 424 -23.88 13.58 1.94
N ILE A 425 -23.00 14.13 2.79
CA ILE A 425 -22.73 13.56 4.12
C ILE A 425 -23.99 13.62 5.00
N GLU A 426 -24.90 14.56 4.73
CA GLU A 426 -26.19 14.71 5.39
C GLU A 426 -27.10 13.48 5.22
N ALA A 427 -26.91 12.68 4.17
CA ALA A 427 -27.61 11.41 4.00
C ALA A 427 -27.16 10.33 5.01
N TYR A 428 -26.04 10.54 5.71
CA TYR A 428 -25.44 9.63 6.68
C TYR A 428 -25.32 10.31 8.05
N PRO A 429 -26.44 10.46 8.79
CA PRO A 429 -26.49 11.31 9.99
C PRO A 429 -25.52 10.88 11.09
N GLU A 430 -25.30 9.57 11.27
CA GLU A 430 -24.34 9.04 12.26
C GLU A 430 -22.89 9.39 11.90
N VAL A 431 -22.54 9.28 10.61
CA VAL A 431 -21.23 9.66 10.10
C VAL A 431 -21.04 11.16 10.25
N ASN A 432 -22.01 11.96 9.80
CA ASN A 432 -21.95 13.42 9.89
C ASN A 432 -21.76 13.87 11.34
N LEU A 433 -22.56 13.37 12.26
CA LEU A 433 -22.46 13.71 13.68
C LEU A 433 -21.08 13.35 14.25
N SER A 434 -20.56 12.17 13.92
CA SER A 434 -19.23 11.73 14.37
C SER A 434 -18.12 12.65 13.88
N ILE A 435 -18.16 13.03 12.59
CA ILE A 435 -17.20 13.94 11.97
C ILE A 435 -17.28 15.36 12.56
N GLN A 436 -18.48 15.91 12.74
CA GLN A 436 -18.67 17.24 13.34
C GLN A 436 -18.16 17.29 14.78
N ASN A 437 -18.50 16.28 15.60
CA ASN A 437 -18.04 16.20 16.99
C ASN A 437 -16.53 16.07 17.08
N ALA A 438 -15.92 15.22 16.25
CA ALA A 438 -14.47 15.04 16.23
C ALA A 438 -13.74 16.32 15.81
N LEU A 439 -14.25 17.01 14.78
CA LEU A 439 -13.68 18.27 14.29
C LEU A 439 -13.80 19.38 15.33
N ALA A 440 -14.94 19.51 16.01
CA ALA A 440 -15.12 20.48 17.09
C ALA A 440 -14.09 20.28 18.22
N ARG A 441 -13.91 19.03 18.66
CA ARG A 441 -12.93 18.67 19.70
C ARG A 441 -11.48 18.95 19.29
N ALA A 442 -11.12 18.70 18.04
CA ALA A 442 -9.82 19.06 17.51
C ALA A 442 -9.63 20.58 17.50
N ASN A 443 -10.62 21.33 17.01
CA ASN A 443 -10.57 22.78 16.92
C ASN A 443 -10.46 23.47 18.28
N GLU A 444 -11.10 22.94 19.34
CA GLU A 444 -10.91 23.42 20.72
C GLU A 444 -9.43 23.41 21.12
N VAL A 445 -8.68 22.38 20.73
CA VAL A 445 -7.23 22.29 21.00
C VAL A 445 -6.46 23.26 20.10
N LEU A 446 -6.73 23.24 18.79
CA LEU A 446 -5.99 24.03 17.81
C LEU A 446 -6.10 25.55 18.03
N GLN A 447 -7.28 26.02 18.46
CA GLN A 447 -7.52 27.43 18.75
C GLN A 447 -6.66 27.96 19.91
N THR A 448 -6.23 27.10 20.84
CA THR A 448 -5.36 27.52 21.95
C THR A 448 -3.98 28.01 21.50
N GLN A 449 -3.54 27.61 20.31
CA GLN A 449 -2.24 27.98 19.72
C GLN A 449 -2.39 28.67 18.35
N ASN A 450 -3.62 29.11 18.00
CA ASN A 450 -3.91 29.75 16.71
C ASN A 450 -3.45 28.91 15.48
N VAL A 451 -3.54 27.59 15.58
CA VAL A 451 -3.26 26.68 14.46
C VAL A 451 -4.56 26.44 13.69
N HIS A 452 -4.47 26.45 12.36
CA HIS A 452 -5.61 26.23 11.49
C HIS A 452 -5.29 25.14 10.47
N VAL A 453 -6.28 24.30 10.17
CA VAL A 453 -6.26 23.35 9.06
C VAL A 453 -7.21 23.86 7.98
N PRO A 454 -6.69 24.32 6.82
CA PRO A 454 -7.50 24.79 5.71
C PRO A 454 -8.57 23.78 5.24
N PRO A 455 -9.78 24.24 4.85
CA PRO A 455 -10.83 23.37 4.32
C PRO A 455 -10.45 22.58 3.07
N ASP A 456 -9.39 23.00 2.36
CA ASP A 456 -8.86 22.34 1.18
C ASP A 456 -7.65 21.43 1.50
N LEU A 457 -7.39 21.16 2.79
CA LEU A 457 -6.28 20.34 3.31
C LEU A 457 -4.85 20.83 2.99
N SER A 458 -4.70 22.06 2.49
CA SER A 458 -3.37 22.66 2.30
C SER A 458 -2.60 22.79 3.63
N PHE A 459 -1.28 22.89 3.52
CA PHE A 459 -0.40 23.13 4.66
C PHE A 459 -0.10 24.61 4.80
N ASN A 460 0.15 25.07 6.03
CA ASN A 460 0.31 26.49 6.35
C ASN A 460 1.59 27.10 5.76
N ASN A 461 2.54 26.27 5.33
CA ASN A 461 3.76 26.68 4.62
C ASN A 461 3.72 26.33 3.12
N ASP A 462 2.57 25.97 2.56
CA ASP A 462 2.43 25.87 1.12
C ASP A 462 2.58 27.27 0.51
N HIS A 463 3.59 27.46 -0.35
CA HIS A 463 3.77 28.72 -1.06
C HIS A 463 2.65 28.91 -2.10
N PRO A 464 1.96 30.06 -2.16
CA PRO A 464 1.13 30.38 -3.31
C PRO A 464 2.03 30.42 -4.55
N SER A 465 1.72 29.63 -5.58
CA SER A 465 2.57 29.50 -6.77
C SER A 465 3.00 30.88 -7.31
N PRO A 466 4.30 31.17 -7.44
CA PRO A 466 4.80 32.51 -7.79
C PRO A 466 4.66 32.88 -9.28
N SER A 467 3.86 32.14 -10.03
CA SER A 467 3.57 32.41 -11.42
C SER A 467 2.08 32.20 -11.65
N GLY A 468 1.41 33.12 -12.33
CA GLY A 468 0.02 32.94 -12.79
C GLY A 468 -0.19 31.71 -13.68
N SER A 469 0.86 30.94 -13.99
CA SER A 469 0.77 29.49 -14.15
C SER A 469 0.74 28.86 -12.76
N GLY A 470 -0.43 28.87 -12.13
CA GLY A 470 -0.64 27.89 -11.06
C GLY A 470 -0.16 26.55 -11.60
N VAL A 471 0.51 25.76 -10.76
CA VAL A 471 0.27 24.33 -10.89
C VAL A 471 -1.25 24.26 -10.86
N SER A 472 -1.87 24.08 -12.02
CA SER A 472 -3.23 23.62 -12.08
C SER A 472 -3.12 22.30 -11.35
N TRP A 473 -3.36 22.31 -10.04
CA TRP A 473 -3.63 21.13 -9.26
C TRP A 473 -4.76 20.51 -10.03
N GLY A 474 -4.43 19.54 -10.88
CA GLY A 474 -5.24 19.25 -12.05
C GLY A 474 -6.68 19.17 -11.58
N THR A 475 -7.57 19.98 -12.18
CA THR A 475 -9.00 19.63 -12.15
C THR A 475 -9.04 18.13 -12.37
N PRO A 476 -9.63 17.31 -11.47
CA PRO A 476 -9.58 15.86 -11.54
C PRO A 476 -9.75 15.50 -12.99
N SER A 477 -8.64 15.11 -13.64
CA SER A 477 -8.63 15.04 -15.10
C SER A 477 -9.72 14.04 -15.46
N ASP A 478 -10.40 14.23 -16.59
CA ASP A 478 -11.46 13.35 -17.11
C ASP A 478 -11.11 11.84 -17.11
N LEU A 479 -9.85 11.50 -16.80
CA LEU A 479 -9.35 10.16 -16.57
C LEU A 479 -9.82 9.49 -15.26
N TYR A 480 -10.10 10.21 -14.16
CA TYR A 480 -10.47 9.56 -12.89
C TYR A 480 -11.40 10.42 -12.02
N ASN A 481 -12.68 10.07 -12.03
CA ASN A 481 -13.72 10.71 -11.23
C ASN A 481 -13.72 10.16 -9.79
N PRO A 482 -13.35 10.94 -8.75
CA PRO A 482 -13.45 10.49 -7.36
C PRO A 482 -14.87 10.03 -7.00
N ALA A 483 -15.90 10.57 -7.67
CA ALA A 483 -17.29 10.19 -7.44
C ALA A 483 -17.60 8.71 -7.74
N GLU A 484 -16.88 8.07 -8.68
CA GLU A 484 -17.09 6.65 -9.01
C GLU A 484 -16.55 5.69 -7.93
N VAL A 485 -15.60 6.14 -7.10
CA VAL A 485 -15.01 5.33 -6.02
C VAL A 485 -15.77 5.48 -4.71
N PHE A 486 -16.56 6.54 -4.57
CA PHE A 486 -17.40 6.81 -3.39
C PHE A 486 -18.90 6.44 -3.60
N GLN A 487 -19.30 6.02 -4.80
CA GLN A 487 -20.53 5.26 -5.04
C GLN A 487 -20.29 3.78 -4.68
#